data_AF-A0A377DXC7-F1
#
_entry.id   AF-A0A377DXC7-F1
#
_cell.length_a   1.000
_cell.length_b   1.000
_cell.length_c   1.000
_cell.angle_alpha   90.00
_cell.angle_beta   90.00
_cell.angle_gamma   90.00
#
_symmetry.space_group_name_H-M   'P 1'
#
loop_
_entity.id
_entity.type
_entity.pdbx_description
1 polymer ?
#
loop_
_entity_poly.entity_id
_entity_poly.type
_entity_poly.pdbx_seq_one_letter_code
_entity_poly.pdbx_strand_id
1 'polypeptide(L)'
;MIPTENTTGSAVDVQHELAGLVDQGATFCAMEVSSHGLVQHRVAALKFAASVFTNLSRDHLDYHGDMEHYEAAKWLLYSEHHCGQAIINADDEVGRRWLAKTAGRGCGINGRSY
;
A
#
# COMPACT_ATOMS: atom_id res chain seq x y z
N MET A 1 -22.13 2.88 -3.87
CA MET A 1 -21.20 2.02 -3.12
C MET A 1 -21.66 0.59 -3.27
N ILE A 2 -20.85 -0.25 -3.90
CA ILE A 2 -21.07 -1.70 -3.90
C ILE A 2 -20.38 -2.21 -2.62
N PRO A 3 -21.09 -2.88 -1.69
CA PRO A 3 -20.46 -3.39 -0.48
C PRO A 3 -19.42 -4.46 -0.85
N THR A 4 -18.21 -4.32 -0.33
CA THR A 4 -17.10 -5.26 -0.53
C THR A 4 -16.86 -6.08 0.73
N GLU A 5 -16.86 -7.41 0.63
CA GLU A 5 -16.62 -8.31 1.78
C GLU A 5 -15.16 -8.28 2.27
N ASN A 6 -14.23 -7.79 1.45
CA ASN A 6 -12.81 -7.69 1.78
C ASN A 6 -12.31 -6.24 1.65
N THR A 7 -11.38 -5.84 2.53
CA THR A 7 -10.69 -4.53 2.45
C THR A 7 -9.86 -4.38 1.17
N THR A 8 -9.40 -5.49 0.58
CA THR A 8 -8.78 -5.53 -0.75
C THR A 8 -9.35 -6.72 -1.51
N GLY A 9 -10.02 -6.51 -2.64
CA GLY A 9 -10.57 -7.58 -3.49
C GLY A 9 -9.50 -8.56 -3.99
N SER A 10 -9.91 -9.68 -4.59
CA SER A 10 -8.95 -10.62 -5.19
C SER A 10 -8.19 -9.97 -6.35
N ALA A 11 -7.07 -10.57 -6.80
CA ALA A 11 -6.29 -10.02 -7.92
C ALA A 11 -7.13 -9.81 -9.18
N VAL A 12 -8.10 -10.69 -9.42
CA VAL A 12 -9.01 -10.60 -10.57
C VAL A 12 -10.05 -9.52 -10.35
N ASP A 13 -10.65 -9.46 -9.17
CA ASP A 13 -11.70 -8.47 -8.85
C ASP A 13 -11.15 -7.05 -8.92
N VAL A 14 -9.94 -6.81 -8.38
CA VAL A 14 -9.31 -5.49 -8.40
C VAL A 14 -9.09 -5.01 -9.84
N GLN A 15 -8.58 -5.88 -10.72
CA GLN A 15 -8.41 -5.52 -12.14
C GLN A 15 -9.75 -5.27 -12.83
N HIS A 16 -10.76 -6.08 -12.52
CA HIS A 16 -12.09 -5.94 -13.10
C HIS A 16 -12.79 -4.64 -12.66
N GLU A 17 -12.71 -4.29 -11.37
CA GLU A 17 -13.23 -3.03 -10.84
C GLU A 17 -12.50 -1.82 -11.44
N LEU A 18 -11.17 -1.87 -11.53
CA LEU A 18 -10.37 -0.80 -12.16
C LEU A 18 -10.73 -0.64 -13.64
N ALA A 19 -10.91 -1.73 -14.39
CA ALA A 19 -11.36 -1.67 -15.78
C ALA A 19 -12.75 -1.02 -15.88
N GLY A 20 -13.68 -1.42 -15.02
CA GLY A 20 -15.01 -0.80 -14.97
C GLY A 20 -14.99 0.69 -14.62
N LEU A 21 -14.06 1.15 -13.78
CA LEU A 21 -13.85 2.57 -13.49
C LEU A 21 -13.31 3.33 -14.70
N VAL A 22 -12.38 2.73 -15.45
CA VAL A 22 -11.88 3.31 -16.70
C VAL A 22 -13.00 3.46 -17.73
N ASP A 23 -13.85 2.44 -17.88
CA ASP A 23 -15.01 2.47 -18.79
C ASP A 23 -16.03 3.56 -18.41
N GLN A 24 -16.11 3.89 -17.12
CA GLN A 24 -16.93 5.00 -16.60
C GLN A 24 -16.26 6.38 -16.74
N GLY A 25 -15.06 6.46 -17.31
CA GLY A 25 -14.33 7.71 -17.52
C GLY A 25 -13.55 8.19 -16.29
N ALA A 26 -13.35 7.34 -15.28
CA ALA A 26 -12.53 7.70 -14.13
C ALA A 26 -11.06 7.87 -14.53
N THR A 27 -10.45 8.96 -14.09
CA THR A 27 -9.04 9.28 -14.35
C THR A 27 -8.15 9.19 -13.10
N PHE A 28 -8.77 9.01 -11.94
CA PHE A 28 -8.10 8.85 -10.66
C PHE A 28 -8.81 7.79 -9.80
N CYS A 29 -8.02 6.96 -9.12
CA CYS A 29 -8.52 5.95 -8.18
C CYS A 29 -7.58 5.91 -6.97
N ALA A 30 -8.16 5.91 -5.78
CA ALA A 30 -7.47 5.58 -4.53
C ALA A 30 -8.06 4.27 -4.02
N MET A 31 -7.19 3.33 -3.63
CA MET A 31 -7.60 2.03 -3.10
C MET A 31 -6.86 1.71 -1.81
N GLU A 32 -7.51 0.98 -0.92
CA GLU A 32 -6.90 0.47 0.29
C GLU A 32 -6.14 -0.84 0.00
N VAL A 33 -4.86 -0.86 0.36
CA VAL A 33 -3.98 -2.02 0.18
C VAL A 33 -3.68 -2.64 1.55
N SER A 34 -4.36 -3.72 1.86
CA SER A 34 -4.14 -4.47 3.10
C SER A 34 -2.84 -5.26 3.07
N SER A 35 -2.27 -5.53 4.25
CA SER A 35 -1.10 -6.41 4.39
C SER A 35 -1.37 -7.82 3.86
N HIS A 36 -2.60 -8.31 4.03
CA HIS A 36 -3.05 -9.59 3.50
C HIS A 36 -3.02 -9.59 1.96
N GLY A 37 -3.48 -8.51 1.34
CA GLY A 37 -3.46 -8.35 -0.11
C GLY A 37 -2.05 -8.34 -0.69
N LEU A 38 -1.08 -7.75 0.01
CA LEU A 38 0.33 -7.75 -0.39
C LEU A 38 0.96 -9.14 -0.30
N VAL A 39 0.78 -9.83 0.82
CA VAL A 39 1.31 -11.20 1.03
C VAL A 39 0.67 -12.18 0.03
N GLN A 40 -0.61 -11.99 -0.30
CA GLN A 40 -1.33 -12.84 -1.26
C GLN A 40 -1.18 -12.38 -2.71
N HIS A 41 -0.28 -11.43 -3.00
CA HIS A 41 -0.01 -10.92 -4.34
C HIS A 41 -1.24 -10.38 -5.09
N ARG A 42 -2.27 -9.90 -4.38
CA ARG A 42 -3.52 -9.39 -4.98
C ARG A 42 -3.30 -8.14 -5.82
N VAL A 43 -2.24 -7.40 -5.56
CA VAL A 43 -1.92 -6.13 -6.24
C VAL A 43 -0.58 -6.18 -6.99
N ALA A 44 0.01 -7.36 -7.18
CA ALA A 44 1.37 -7.53 -7.71
C ALA A 44 1.58 -6.89 -9.09
N ALA A 45 0.57 -6.96 -9.97
CA ALA A 45 0.65 -6.43 -11.33
C ALA A 45 0.23 -4.96 -11.46
N LEU A 46 -0.21 -4.31 -10.38
CA LEU A 46 -0.67 -2.92 -10.42
C LEU A 46 0.51 -1.95 -10.48
N LYS A 47 0.32 -0.88 -11.25
CA LYS A 47 1.24 0.26 -11.30
C LYS A 47 0.64 1.40 -10.51
N PHE A 48 1.16 1.62 -9.31
CA PHE A 48 0.74 2.73 -8.47
C PHE A 48 1.43 4.01 -8.90
N ALA A 49 0.68 5.11 -8.98
CA ALA A 49 1.25 6.43 -9.19
C ALA A 49 1.90 6.97 -7.91
N ALA A 50 1.29 6.69 -6.77
CA ALA A 50 1.80 6.98 -5.44
C ALA A 50 1.33 5.91 -4.44
N SER A 51 2.15 5.65 -3.43
CA SER A 51 1.88 4.74 -2.33
C SER A 51 2.05 5.47 -1.01
N VAL A 52 1.01 5.42 -0.17
CA VAL A 52 0.96 6.15 1.10
C VAL A 52 1.06 5.18 2.27
N PHE A 53 1.97 5.46 3.21
CA PHE A 53 2.06 4.78 4.50
C PHE A 53 1.63 5.74 5.61
N THR A 54 0.61 5.35 6.37
CA THR A 54 0.00 6.17 7.40
C THR A 54 0.59 5.91 8.79
N ASN A 55 0.58 4.66 9.28
CA ASN A 55 1.19 4.24 10.54
C ASN A 55 1.23 2.71 10.63
N LEU A 56 1.96 2.18 11.61
CA LEU A 56 1.93 0.77 11.97
C LEU A 56 1.79 0.61 13.49
N SER A 57 0.57 0.32 13.94
CA SER A 57 0.31 -0.11 15.32
C SER A 57 0.07 -1.62 15.40
N ARG A 58 0.07 -2.17 16.62
CA ARG A 58 -0.21 -3.59 16.87
C ARG A 58 -1.62 -3.96 16.41
N ASP A 59 -1.70 -4.66 15.29
CA ASP A 59 -2.93 -5.13 14.66
C ASP A 59 -2.63 -6.40 13.84
N HIS A 60 -3.62 -7.26 13.63
CA HIS A 60 -3.51 -8.49 12.80
C HIS A 60 -2.36 -9.47 13.16
N LEU A 61 -1.92 -9.52 14.43
CA LEU A 61 -0.87 -10.44 14.87
C LEU A 61 -1.30 -11.92 14.85
N ASP A 62 -2.59 -12.18 14.88
CA ASP A 62 -3.18 -13.50 14.69
C ASP A 62 -2.88 -14.07 13.30
N TYR A 63 -2.69 -13.20 12.29
CA TYR A 63 -2.32 -13.60 10.93
C TYR A 63 -0.80 -13.57 10.69
N HIS A 64 -0.14 -12.48 11.08
CA HIS A 64 1.29 -12.28 10.80
C HIS A 64 2.21 -12.92 11.83
N GLY A 65 1.69 -13.35 12.98
CA GLY A 65 2.47 -13.91 14.09
C GLY A 65 3.13 -12.83 14.95
N ASP A 66 3.94 -11.97 14.35
CA ASP A 66 4.64 -10.88 15.04
C ASP A 66 4.63 -9.55 14.24
N MET A 67 5.10 -8.49 14.91
CA MET A 67 5.17 -7.16 14.32
C MET A 67 6.19 -7.05 13.20
N GLU A 68 7.22 -7.91 13.19
CA GLU A 68 8.29 -7.89 12.18
C GLU A 68 7.75 -8.42 10.84
N HIS A 69 7.02 -9.53 10.86
CA HIS A 69 6.31 -10.06 9.70
C HIS A 69 5.22 -9.10 9.22
N TYR A 70 4.49 -8.45 10.14
CA TYR A 70 3.48 -7.46 9.76
C TYR A 70 4.09 -6.23 9.07
N GLU A 71 5.23 -5.73 9.60
CA GLU A 71 6.00 -4.66 8.96
C GLU A 71 6.50 -5.11 7.58
N ALA A 72 7.12 -6.30 7.50
CA ALA A 72 7.66 -6.84 6.26
C ALA A 72 6.58 -6.99 5.19
N ALA A 73 5.39 -7.47 5.56
CA ALA A 73 4.24 -7.59 4.66
C ALA A 73 3.84 -6.26 4.03
N LYS A 74 3.80 -5.16 4.80
CA LYS A 74 3.49 -3.83 4.24
C LYS A 74 4.66 -3.24 3.45
N TRP A 75 5.90 -3.56 3.83
CA TRP A 75 7.09 -3.12 3.10
C TRP A 75 7.14 -3.65 1.67
N LEU A 76 6.51 -4.81 1.39
CA LEU A 76 6.38 -5.38 0.04
C LEU A 76 5.85 -4.37 -0.98
N LEU A 77 4.94 -3.47 -0.58
CA LEU A 77 4.42 -2.42 -1.46
C LEU A 77 5.56 -1.52 -1.99
N TYR A 78 6.54 -1.20 -1.16
CA TYR A 78 7.65 -0.31 -1.50
C TYR A 78 8.86 -1.04 -2.09
N SER A 79 9.06 -2.32 -1.74
CA SER A 79 10.24 -3.08 -2.17
C SER A 79 10.04 -3.90 -3.45
N GLU A 80 8.87 -4.49 -3.65
CA GLU A 80 8.61 -5.46 -4.73
C GLU A 80 7.57 -4.98 -5.75
N HIS A 81 6.75 -3.99 -5.40
CA HIS A 81 5.72 -3.45 -6.28
C HIS A 81 6.17 -2.13 -6.93
N HIS A 82 5.52 -1.80 -8.04
CA HIS A 82 5.69 -0.49 -8.69
C HIS A 82 4.92 0.57 -7.89
N CYS A 83 5.50 1.02 -6.78
CA CYS A 83 4.84 1.92 -5.81
C CYS A 83 4.66 3.37 -6.29
N GLY A 84 5.33 3.77 -7.38
CA GLY A 84 5.33 5.15 -7.83
C GLY A 84 6.04 6.06 -6.81
N GLN A 85 5.43 7.18 -6.43
CA GLN A 85 5.93 8.05 -5.37
C GLN A 85 5.60 7.51 -3.97
N ALA A 86 6.59 7.32 -3.11
CA ALA A 86 6.38 6.92 -1.73
C ALA A 86 6.12 8.14 -0.83
N ILE A 87 4.98 8.12 -0.15
CA ILE A 87 4.55 9.14 0.83
C ILE A 87 4.45 8.43 2.17
N ILE A 88 5.33 8.76 3.10
CA ILE A 88 5.47 8.00 4.35
C ILE A 88 5.31 8.96 5.52
N ASN A 89 4.45 8.60 6.47
CA ASN A 89 4.30 9.36 7.70
C ASN A 89 5.59 9.32 8.54
N ALA A 90 6.22 10.49 8.72
CA ALA A 90 7.44 10.64 9.52
C ALA A 90 7.17 10.66 11.04
N ASP A 91 5.93 10.74 11.49
CA ASP A 91 5.60 10.73 12.91
C ASP A 91 5.68 9.31 13.51
N ASP A 92 5.54 8.29 12.67
CA ASP A 92 5.62 6.87 13.03
C ASP A 92 7.08 6.37 13.03
N GLU A 93 7.45 5.54 14.02
CA GLU A 93 8.82 5.01 14.14
C GLU A 93 9.22 4.14 12.93
N VAL A 94 8.30 3.30 12.45
CA VAL A 94 8.49 2.47 11.26
C VAL A 94 8.60 3.37 10.03
N GLY A 95 7.73 4.37 9.95
CA GLY A 95 7.75 5.37 8.88
C GLY A 95 9.09 6.10 8.77
N ARG A 96 9.68 6.52 9.89
CA ARG A 96 11.04 7.12 9.92
C ARG A 96 12.11 6.17 9.39
N ARG A 97 12.08 4.90 9.81
CA ARG A 97 13.03 3.88 9.31
C ARG A 97 12.87 3.67 7.81
N TRP A 98 11.64 3.69 7.31
CA TRP A 98 11.34 3.49 5.89
C TRP A 98 11.75 4.68 5.03
N LEU A 99 11.53 5.92 5.51
CA LEU A 99 12.02 7.14 4.86
C LEU A 99 13.54 7.11 4.64
N ALA A 100 14.30 6.62 5.63
CA ALA A 100 15.75 6.46 5.48
C ALA A 100 16.13 5.45 4.39
N LYS A 101 15.31 4.39 4.18
CA LYS A 101 15.53 3.37 3.15
C LYS A 101 15.10 3.83 1.75
N THR A 102 14.02 4.60 1.64
CA THR A 102 13.49 5.08 0.35
C THR A 102 14.20 6.33 -0.16
N ALA A 103 14.78 7.15 0.72
CA ALA A 103 15.56 8.34 0.33
C ALA A 103 16.75 8.01 -0.60
N GLY A 104 17.34 6.81 -0.49
CA GLY A 104 18.41 6.35 -1.38
C GLY A 104 17.93 5.85 -2.75
N ARG A 105 16.61 5.66 -2.96
CA ARG A 105 16.03 5.06 -4.16
C ARG A 105 15.39 6.09 -5.12
N GLY A 106 15.56 7.39 -4.89
CA GLY A 106 14.98 8.45 -5.74
C GLY A 106 13.46 8.60 -5.60
N CYS A 107 12.88 8.04 -4.54
CA CYS A 107 11.44 7.92 -4.33
C CYS A 107 11.03 8.46 -2.94
N GLY A 108 11.35 9.72 -2.63
CA GLY A 108 10.98 10.31 -1.35
C GLY A 108 10.61 11.77 -1.49
N ILE A 109 9.32 12.10 -1.31
CA ILE A 109 8.88 13.46 -1.00
C ILE A 109 8.66 13.55 0.52
N ASN A 110 9.42 14.43 1.18
CA ASN A 110 9.25 14.72 2.60
C ASN A 110 8.00 15.57 2.77
N GLY A 111 6.88 14.96 3.18
CA GLY A 111 5.70 15.67 3.64
C GLY A 111 5.98 16.35 4.97
N ARG A 112 6.62 17.53 4.94
CA ARG A 112 6.66 18.42 6.11
C ARG A 112 5.30 19.08 6.24
N SER A 113 4.56 18.74 7.30
CA SER A 113 3.46 19.57 7.79
C SER A 113 3.98 20.98 8.09
N TYR A 114 3.28 21.99 7.57
CA TYR A 114 3.48 23.41 7.91
C TYR A 114 2.87 23.73 9.27
#